data_AF-A0A0X3XI69-F1
#
_entry.id   AF-A0A0X3XI69-F1
#
_cell.length_a   1.000
_cell.length_b   1.000
_cell.length_c   1.000
_cell.angle_alpha   90.00
_cell.angle_beta   90.00
_cell.angle_gamma   90.00
#
_symmetry.space_group_name_H-M   'P 1'
#
loop_
_entity.id
_entity.type
_entity.pdbx_description
1 polymer ?
#
loop_
_entity_poly.entity_id
_entity_poly.type
_entity_poly.pdbx_seq_one_letter_code
_entity_poly.pdbx_strand_id
1 'polypeptide(L)'
;MLVCLVTAACLYLGPLAQLVGRRHVMVFLHEWSGILLPLPALLGLFSADFRADLRRLNRFAVYDRQWLMAVRRGRRSPGARPAGKFNAGQKIYAGWIAGAVLVMMFTGLLMWFMGLLPFISRTSAIFVHDLLAWAITAVVLGHLRKAFQDPEARLGMRTGYVSRSWAEREHSRWLSKDRDSGVADRTHVV
;
A
#
# COMPACT_ATOMS: atom_id res chain seq x y z
N MET A 1 5.78 8.33 -0.87
CA MET A 1 4.64 8.36 0.08
C MET A 1 4.97 9.16 1.34
N LEU A 2 5.95 8.73 2.17
CA LEU A 2 6.24 9.42 3.44
C LEU A 2 6.58 10.91 3.27
N VAL A 3 7.41 11.27 2.27
CA VAL A 3 7.71 12.68 1.95
C VAL A 3 6.42 13.47 1.68
N CYS A 4 5.52 12.93 0.86
CA CYS A 4 4.24 13.56 0.53
C CYS A 4 3.36 13.75 1.78
N LEU A 5 3.30 12.77 2.68
CA LEU A 5 2.52 12.86 3.93
C LEU A 5 3.11 13.86 4.93
N VAL A 6 4.44 13.87 5.08
CA VAL A 6 5.13 14.80 6.00
C VAL A 6 4.99 16.24 5.50
N THR A 7 5.24 16.47 4.22
CA THR A 7 5.05 17.80 3.61
C THR A 7 3.59 18.25 3.70
N ALA A 8 2.61 17.36 3.47
CA ALA A 8 1.19 17.66 3.67
C ALA A 8 0.88 18.07 5.12
N ALA A 9 1.41 17.33 6.10
CA ALA A 9 1.24 17.66 7.51
C ALA A 9 1.82 19.05 7.85
N CYS A 10 2.99 19.39 7.30
CA CYS A 10 3.59 20.73 7.45
C CYS A 10 2.80 21.84 6.75
N LEU A 11 2.01 21.52 5.71
CA LEU A 11 1.17 22.49 5.01
C LEU A 11 -0.20 22.68 5.66
N TYR A 12 -0.70 21.64 6.32
CA TYR A 12 -2.05 21.58 6.91
C TYR A 12 -2.08 21.98 8.39
N LEU A 13 -1.09 21.53 9.18
CA LEU A 13 -1.04 21.77 10.62
C LEU A 13 -0.29 23.08 10.92
N GLY A 14 -1.02 24.09 11.41
CA GLY A 14 -0.48 25.42 11.73
C GLY A 14 0.82 25.44 12.54
N PRO A 15 0.92 24.68 13.65
CA PRO A 15 2.16 24.63 14.44
C PRO A 15 3.36 24.09 13.65
N LEU A 16 3.16 23.06 12.81
CA LEU A 16 4.24 22.52 11.97
C LEU A 16 4.63 23.49 10.86
N ALA A 17 3.65 24.18 10.27
CA ALA A 17 3.89 25.19 9.25
C ALA A 17 4.77 26.33 9.79
N GLN A 18 4.48 26.80 11.00
CA GLN A 18 5.25 27.83 11.69
C GLN A 18 6.65 27.36 12.07
N LEU A 19 6.78 26.13 12.58
CA LEU A 19 8.07 25.55 12.95
C LEU A 19 9.01 25.41 11.74
N VAL A 20 8.49 24.96 10.60
CA VAL A 20 9.27 24.78 9.38
C VAL A 20 9.60 26.12 8.71
N GLY A 21 8.66 27.07 8.71
CA GLY A 21 8.84 28.42 8.18
C GLY A 21 9.08 28.54 6.67
N ARG A 22 9.21 27.42 5.94
CA ARG A 22 9.56 27.35 4.50
C ARG A 22 8.43 26.78 3.65
N ARG A 23 7.27 27.45 3.64
CA ARG A 23 6.07 26.97 2.92
C ARG A 23 6.33 26.65 1.45
N HIS A 24 7.05 27.51 0.73
CA HIS A 24 7.35 27.29 -0.70
C HIS A 24 8.12 25.98 -0.96
N VAL A 25 9.09 25.65 -0.11
CA VAL A 25 9.85 24.39 -0.22
C VAL A 25 8.92 23.20 0.05
N MET A 26 8.05 23.31 1.06
CA MET A 26 7.10 22.23 1.39
C MET A 26 6.08 22.00 0.28
N VAL A 27 5.56 23.06 -0.34
CA VAL A 27 4.66 22.95 -1.50
C VAL A 27 5.38 22.26 -2.66
N PHE A 28 6.57 22.74 -3.02
CA PHE A 28 7.37 22.16 -4.11
C PHE A 28 7.66 20.67 -3.87
N LEU A 29 8.09 20.30 -2.67
CA LEU A 29 8.36 18.90 -2.32
C LEU A 29 7.08 18.06 -2.31
N HIS A 30 5.96 18.61 -1.83
CA HIS A 30 4.67 17.91 -1.81
C HIS A 30 4.20 17.60 -3.24
N GLU A 31 4.18 18.61 -4.09
CA GLU A 31 3.79 18.55 -5.49
C GLU A 31 4.60 17.50 -6.28
N TRP A 32 5.93 17.63 -6.27
CA TRP A 32 6.80 16.71 -6.99
C TRP A 32 6.79 15.30 -6.40
N SER A 33 6.80 15.17 -5.08
CA SER A 33 6.71 13.85 -4.47
C SER A 33 5.38 13.17 -4.75
N GLY A 34 4.29 13.92 -4.90
CA GLY A 34 2.96 13.47 -5.31
C GLY A 34 2.93 12.94 -6.74
N ILE A 35 3.45 13.71 -7.71
CA ILE A 35 3.58 13.29 -9.12
C ILE A 35 4.44 12.04 -9.26
N LEU A 36 5.51 11.93 -8.48
CA LEU A 36 6.44 10.80 -8.53
C LEU A 36 5.95 9.56 -7.75
N LEU A 37 4.83 9.63 -7.01
CA LEU A 37 4.29 8.48 -6.26
C LEU A 37 4.08 7.21 -7.09
N PRO A 38 3.47 7.25 -8.30
CA PRO A 38 3.27 6.06 -9.11
C PRO A 38 4.55 5.55 -9.78
N LEU A 39 5.63 6.35 -9.86
CA LEU A 39 6.82 6.02 -10.63
C LEU A 39 7.46 4.66 -10.23
N PRO A 40 7.66 4.31 -8.95
CA PRO A 40 8.22 3.01 -8.58
C PRO A 40 7.35 1.83 -9.06
N ALA A 41 6.02 1.97 -9.02
CA ALA A 41 5.12 0.94 -9.51
C ALA A 41 5.19 0.81 -11.04
N LEU A 42 5.28 1.94 -11.76
CA LEU A 42 5.46 1.97 -13.22
C LEU A 42 6.79 1.32 -13.63
N LEU A 43 7.89 1.64 -12.93
CA LEU A 43 9.18 0.99 -13.14
C LEU A 43 9.12 -0.51 -12.84
N GLY A 44 8.38 -0.89 -11.81
CA GLY A 44 8.14 -2.30 -11.48
C GLY A 44 7.49 -3.09 -12.62
N LEU A 45 6.67 -2.47 -13.48
CA LEU A 45 6.00 -3.15 -14.59
C LEU A 45 6.98 -3.75 -15.62
N PHE A 46 8.23 -3.27 -15.67
CA PHE A 46 9.28 -3.87 -16.50
C PHE A 46 9.75 -5.23 -15.96
N SER A 47 9.55 -5.52 -14.67
CA SER A 47 9.85 -6.82 -14.06
C SER A 47 8.72 -7.83 -14.29
N ALA A 48 9.07 -9.05 -14.72
CA ALA A 48 8.13 -10.16 -14.85
C ALA A 48 7.54 -10.58 -13.49
N ASP A 49 8.38 -10.58 -12.45
CA ASP A 49 7.98 -10.99 -11.09
C ASP A 49 6.99 -10.00 -10.48
N PHE A 50 7.25 -8.71 -10.63
CA PHE A 50 6.34 -7.67 -10.16
C PHE A 50 4.98 -7.77 -10.87
N ARG A 51 4.96 -7.99 -12.19
CA ARG A 51 3.71 -8.23 -12.93
C ARG A 51 2.99 -9.48 -12.44
N ALA A 52 3.71 -10.55 -12.08
CA ALA A 52 3.11 -11.75 -11.52
C ALA A 52 2.49 -11.49 -10.15
N ASP A 53 3.14 -10.70 -9.31
CA ASP A 53 2.63 -10.29 -8.00
C ASP A 53 1.42 -9.37 -8.10
N LEU A 54 1.42 -8.41 -9.03
CA LEU A 54 0.24 -7.59 -9.32
C LEU A 54 -0.96 -8.45 -9.73
N ARG A 55 -0.76 -9.47 -10.58
CA ARG A 55 -1.84 -10.41 -10.94
C ARG A 55 -2.34 -11.19 -9.72
N ARG A 56 -1.47 -11.55 -8.77
CA ARG A 56 -1.86 -12.22 -7.52
C ARG A 56 -2.63 -11.28 -6.59
N LEU A 57 -2.26 -10.00 -6.53
CA LEU A 57 -2.94 -8.97 -5.75
C LEU A 57 -4.33 -8.66 -6.32
N ASN A 58 -4.46 -8.59 -7.64
CA ASN A 58 -5.74 -8.28 -8.31
C ASN A 58 -6.73 -9.46 -8.34
N ARG A 59 -6.30 -10.67 -7.96
CA ARG A 59 -7.16 -11.87 -7.98
C ARG A 59 -7.58 -12.26 -6.57
N PHE A 60 -8.87 -12.08 -6.29
CA PHE A 60 -9.51 -12.63 -5.10
C PHE A 60 -9.85 -14.11 -5.30
N ALA A 61 -9.48 -14.93 -4.33
CA ALA A 61 -9.78 -16.34 -4.26
C ALA A 61 -10.85 -16.62 -3.20
N VAL A 62 -11.45 -17.81 -3.22
CA VAL A 62 -12.49 -18.20 -2.26
C VAL A 62 -11.98 -18.11 -0.80
N TYR A 63 -10.72 -18.44 -0.56
CA TYR A 63 -10.11 -18.33 0.77
C TYR A 63 -9.98 -16.89 1.28
N ASP A 64 -9.95 -15.89 0.39
CA ASP A 64 -9.92 -14.48 0.82
C ASP A 64 -11.23 -14.08 1.50
N ARG A 65 -12.36 -14.63 1.04
CA ARG A 65 -13.66 -14.43 1.70
C ARG A 65 -13.68 -15.06 3.09
N GLN A 66 -13.09 -16.25 3.23
CA GLN A 66 -12.96 -16.92 4.53
C GLN A 66 -12.09 -16.10 5.48
N TRP A 67 -10.98 -15.54 4.99
CA TRP A 67 -10.11 -14.65 5.74
C TRP A 67 -10.87 -13.41 6.24
N LEU A 68 -11.63 -12.75 5.37
CA LEU A 68 -12.43 -11.58 5.74
C LEU A 68 -13.53 -11.91 6.76
N MET A 69 -14.19 -13.05 6.61
CA MET A 69 -15.17 -13.52 7.59
C MET A 69 -14.53 -13.83 8.94
N ALA A 70 -13.34 -14.44 8.96
CA ALA A 70 -12.62 -14.71 10.19
C ALA A 70 -12.23 -13.41 10.91
N VAL A 71 -11.80 -12.39 10.17
CA VAL A 71 -11.53 -11.05 10.71
C VAL A 71 -12.79 -10.40 11.27
N ARG A 72 -13.90 -10.43 10.53
CA ARG A 72 -15.20 -9.92 11.00
C ARG A 72 -15.69 -10.63 12.27
N ARG A 73 -15.40 -11.91 12.42
CA ARG A 73 -15.73 -12.73 13.61
C ARG A 73 -14.69 -12.62 14.74
N GLY A 74 -13.70 -11.73 14.62
CA GLY A 74 -12.66 -11.55 15.63
C GLY A 74 -11.67 -12.72 15.77
N ARG A 75 -11.73 -13.73 14.88
CA ARG A 75 -10.85 -14.91 14.93
C ARG A 75 -9.46 -14.52 14.48
N ARG A 76 -8.45 -14.76 15.32
CA ARG A 76 -7.03 -14.45 15.05
C ARG A 76 -6.15 -15.67 14.84
N SER A 77 -6.68 -16.89 15.05
CA SER A 77 -5.87 -18.10 14.91
C SER A 77 -5.38 -18.28 13.45
N PRO A 78 -4.12 -18.70 13.25
CA PRO A 78 -3.54 -18.90 11.92
C PRO A 78 -4.39 -19.82 11.02
N GLY A 79 -4.92 -20.91 11.58
CA GLY A 79 -5.81 -21.83 10.87
C GLY A 79 -7.16 -21.25 10.44
N ALA A 80 -7.64 -20.18 11.08
CA ALA A 80 -8.88 -19.51 10.71
C ALA A 80 -8.70 -18.49 9.57
N ARG A 81 -7.46 -18.15 9.22
CA ARG A 81 -7.12 -17.08 8.26
C ARG A 81 -6.25 -17.64 7.13
N PRO A 82 -6.81 -18.44 6.21
CA PRO A 82 -6.05 -18.95 5.08
C PRO A 82 -5.59 -17.80 4.17
N ALA A 83 -4.33 -17.82 3.76
CA ALA A 83 -3.74 -16.83 2.87
C ALA A 83 -2.75 -17.47 1.88
N GLY A 84 -2.78 -17.03 0.62
CA GLY A 84 -1.72 -17.31 -0.36
C GLY A 84 -0.52 -16.39 -0.12
N LYS A 85 0.31 -16.11 -1.14
CA LYS A 85 1.44 -15.16 -1.02
C LYS A 85 1.04 -13.81 -0.40
N PHE A 86 -0.17 -13.34 -0.70
CA PHE A 86 -0.78 -12.17 -0.07
C PHE A 86 -2.09 -12.55 0.58
N ASN A 87 -2.34 -12.08 1.81
CA ASN A 87 -3.62 -12.22 2.48
C ASN A 87 -4.66 -11.23 1.92
N ALA A 88 -5.95 -11.48 2.17
CA ALA A 88 -7.02 -10.63 1.67
C ALA A 88 -6.90 -9.17 2.12
N GLY A 89 -6.42 -8.92 3.34
CA GLY A 89 -6.18 -7.57 3.85
C GLY A 89 -5.09 -6.81 3.07
N GLN A 90 -3.99 -7.49 2.72
CA GLN A 90 -2.93 -6.94 1.87
C GLN A 90 -3.44 -6.64 0.46
N LYS A 91 -4.29 -7.51 -0.12
CA LYS A 91 -4.91 -7.28 -1.43
C LYS A 91 -5.80 -6.05 -1.43
N ILE A 92 -6.69 -5.93 -0.43
CA ILE A 92 -7.57 -4.76 -0.28
C ILE A 92 -6.74 -3.50 -0.06
N TYR A 93 -5.75 -3.55 0.82
CA TYR A 93 -4.86 -2.41 1.07
C TYR A 93 -4.15 -1.98 -0.22
N ALA A 94 -3.57 -2.91 -0.98
CA ALA A 94 -2.86 -2.62 -2.22
C ALA A 94 -3.78 -2.00 -3.29
N GLY A 95 -4.98 -2.57 -3.49
CA GLY A 95 -5.93 -2.01 -4.45
C GLY A 95 -6.45 -0.62 -4.03
N TRP A 96 -6.80 -0.47 -2.75
CA TRP A 96 -7.30 0.80 -2.21
C TRP A 96 -6.24 1.90 -2.27
N ILE A 97 -5.00 1.62 -1.83
CA ILE A 97 -3.94 2.63 -1.83
C ILE A 97 -3.54 3.02 -3.26
N ALA A 98 -3.54 2.08 -4.21
CA ALA A 98 -3.28 2.38 -5.61
C ALA A 98 -4.34 3.32 -6.19
N GLY A 99 -5.62 3.03 -5.97
CA GLY A 99 -6.72 3.92 -6.38
C GLY A 99 -6.65 5.29 -5.67
N ALA A 100 -6.36 5.30 -4.37
CA ALA A 100 -6.24 6.53 -3.60
C ALA A 100 -5.10 7.42 -4.12
N VAL A 101 -3.93 6.85 -4.44
CA VAL A 101 -2.80 7.60 -5.05
C VAL A 101 -3.21 8.24 -6.38
N LEU A 102 -3.96 7.54 -7.23
CA LEU A 102 -4.42 8.09 -8.50
C LEU A 102 -5.39 9.27 -8.30
N VAL A 103 -6.33 9.14 -7.36
CA VAL A 103 -7.27 10.24 -7.02
C VAL A 103 -6.54 11.42 -6.39
N MET A 104 -5.57 11.18 -5.49
CA MET A 104 -4.74 12.22 -4.89
C MET A 104 -3.91 12.98 -5.94
N MET A 105 -3.30 12.24 -6.87
CA MET A 105 -2.55 12.84 -7.98
C MET A 105 -3.47 13.69 -8.86
N PHE A 106 -4.64 13.16 -9.24
CA PHE A 106 -5.60 13.88 -10.07
C PHE A 106 -6.11 15.17 -9.39
N THR A 107 -6.56 15.08 -8.14
CA THR A 107 -7.02 16.25 -7.36
C THR A 107 -5.90 17.26 -7.11
N GLY A 108 -4.66 16.79 -6.86
CA GLY A 108 -3.48 17.65 -6.75
C GLY A 108 -3.17 18.40 -8.05
N LEU A 109 -3.26 17.73 -9.20
CA LEU A 109 -3.09 18.36 -10.51
C LEU A 109 -4.18 19.41 -10.79
N LEU A 110 -5.43 19.17 -10.39
CA LEU A 110 -6.50 20.18 -10.50
C LEU A 110 -6.24 21.41 -9.63
N MET A 111 -5.65 21.22 -8.44
CA MET A 111 -5.29 22.32 -7.55
C MET A 111 -4.07 23.12 -8.05
N TRP A 112 -3.12 22.43 -8.70
CA TRP A 112 -1.91 23.02 -9.26
C TRP A 112 -2.22 23.78 -10.56
N PHE A 113 -2.95 23.16 -11.48
CA PHE A 113 -3.29 23.72 -12.79
C PHE A 113 -4.77 24.14 -12.83
N MET A 114 -5.05 25.39 -12.42
CA MET A 114 -6.42 25.92 -12.31
C MET A 114 -7.22 25.97 -13.63
N GLY A 115 -6.60 25.69 -14.79
CA GLY A 115 -7.25 25.64 -16.09
C GLY A 115 -7.49 24.24 -16.66
N LEU A 116 -7.11 23.16 -15.95
CA LEU A 116 -7.14 21.81 -16.52
C LEU A 116 -8.56 21.31 -16.78
N LEU A 117 -9.49 21.54 -15.84
CA LEU A 117 -10.92 21.21 -15.95
C LEU A 117 -11.75 22.32 -15.30
N PRO A 118 -12.08 23.41 -16.01
CA PRO A 118 -12.69 24.61 -15.42
C PRO A 118 -14.11 24.39 -14.88
N PHE A 119 -14.78 23.31 -15.28
CA PHE A 119 -16.09 22.93 -14.75
C PHE A 119 -16.02 22.25 -13.37
N ILE A 120 -14.84 21.79 -12.94
CA ILE A 120 -14.64 21.23 -11.60
C ILE A 120 -14.18 22.35 -10.67
N SER A 121 -14.92 22.61 -9.60
CA SER A 121 -14.53 23.65 -8.65
C SER A 121 -13.22 23.26 -7.93
N ARG A 122 -12.34 24.24 -7.74
CA ARG A 122 -11.13 24.07 -6.93
C ARG A 122 -11.46 23.64 -5.49
N THR A 123 -12.56 24.14 -4.94
CA THR A 123 -13.06 23.78 -3.61
C THR A 123 -13.39 22.29 -3.51
N SER A 124 -14.04 21.71 -4.51
CA SER A 124 -14.31 20.26 -4.53
C SER A 124 -13.03 19.43 -4.63
N ALA A 125 -12.03 19.89 -5.40
CA ALA A 125 -10.74 19.21 -5.48
C ALA A 125 -10.03 19.23 -4.12
N ILE A 126 -9.97 20.39 -3.45
CA ILE A 126 -9.41 20.53 -2.10
C ILE A 126 -10.12 19.61 -1.12
N PHE A 127 -11.46 19.63 -1.09
CA PHE A 127 -12.24 18.80 -0.17
C PHE A 127 -11.95 17.31 -0.33
N VAL A 128 -11.97 16.80 -1.57
CA VAL A 128 -11.68 15.39 -1.85
C VAL A 128 -10.23 15.05 -1.50
N HIS A 129 -9.28 15.94 -1.83
CA HIS A 129 -7.87 15.75 -1.54
C HIS A 129 -7.60 15.67 -0.03
N ASP A 130 -8.16 16.58 0.75
CA ASP A 130 -7.98 16.64 2.21
C ASP A 130 -8.62 15.42 2.90
N LEU A 131 -9.85 15.07 2.52
CA LEU A 131 -10.55 13.91 3.08
C LEU A 131 -9.75 12.62 2.80
N LEU A 132 -9.26 12.47 1.58
CA LEU A 132 -8.49 11.30 1.18
C LEU A 132 -7.09 11.30 1.81
N ALA A 133 -6.45 12.45 2.00
CA ALA A 133 -5.19 12.57 2.72
C ALA A 133 -5.30 12.07 4.18
N TRP A 134 -6.38 12.43 4.87
CA TRP A 134 -6.66 11.92 6.22
C TRP A 134 -6.90 10.40 6.23
N ALA A 135 -7.69 9.89 5.28
CA ALA A 135 -7.93 8.46 5.15
C ALA A 135 -6.63 7.68 4.86
N ILE A 136 -5.80 8.17 3.93
CA ILE A 136 -4.50 7.58 3.61
C ILE A 136 -3.60 7.58 4.85
N THR A 137 -3.53 8.69 5.57
CA THR A 137 -2.72 8.79 6.79
C THR A 137 -3.12 7.73 7.82
N ALA A 138 -4.42 7.60 8.10
CA ALA A 138 -4.93 6.61 9.06
C ALA A 138 -4.63 5.16 8.62
N VAL A 139 -4.87 4.84 7.35
CA VAL A 139 -4.64 3.49 6.80
C VAL A 139 -3.15 3.15 6.75
N VAL A 140 -2.31 4.09 6.33
CA VAL A 140 -0.85 3.95 6.32
C VAL A 140 -0.33 3.72 7.75
N LEU A 141 -0.73 4.52 8.73
CA LEU A 141 -0.35 4.32 10.14
C LEU A 141 -0.78 2.94 10.66
N GLY A 142 -2.01 2.51 10.35
CA GLY A 142 -2.50 1.17 10.69
C GLY A 142 -1.67 0.05 10.06
N HIS A 143 -1.27 0.23 8.80
CA HIS A 143 -0.40 -0.71 8.07
C HIS A 143 1.01 -0.75 8.65
N LEU A 144 1.62 0.40 8.93
CA LEU A 144 2.92 0.49 9.60
C LEU A 144 2.87 -0.21 10.96
N ARG A 145 1.87 0.07 11.79
CA ARG A 145 1.71 -0.59 13.09
C ARG A 145 1.67 -2.11 12.96
N LYS A 146 0.94 -2.64 11.98
CA LYS A 146 0.89 -4.08 11.70
C LYS A 146 2.27 -4.62 11.28
N ALA A 147 3.00 -3.91 10.41
CA ALA A 147 4.35 -4.29 10.02
C ALA A 147 5.33 -4.26 11.21
N PHE A 148 5.19 -3.31 12.13
CA PHE A 148 6.04 -3.25 13.34
C PHE A 148 5.81 -4.40 14.32
N GLN A 149 4.64 -5.04 14.29
CA GLN A 149 4.29 -6.19 15.12
C GLN A 149 4.88 -7.51 14.60
N ASP A 150 5.37 -7.56 13.36
CA ASP A 150 5.92 -8.76 12.73
C ASP A 150 7.38 -8.53 12.28
N PRO A 151 8.37 -8.87 13.13
CA PRO A 151 9.78 -8.74 12.80
C PRO A 151 10.21 -9.55 11.57
N GLU A 152 9.67 -10.75 11.37
CA GLU A 152 9.99 -11.61 10.23
C GLU A 152 9.47 -10.99 8.93
N ALA A 153 8.26 -10.42 8.93
CA ALA A 153 7.75 -9.70 7.77
C ALA A 153 8.63 -8.49 7.39
N ARG A 154 9.14 -7.74 8.38
CA ARG A 154 10.09 -6.63 8.13
C ARG A 154 11.42 -7.11 7.61
N LEU A 155 11.92 -8.24 8.10
CA LEU A 155 13.14 -8.86 7.58
C LEU A 155 12.93 -9.26 6.12
N GLY A 156 11.79 -9.88 5.80
CA GLY A 156 11.41 -10.24 4.43
C GLY A 156 11.33 -9.03 3.50
N MET A 157 10.81 -7.89 3.96
CA MET A 157 10.79 -6.66 3.14
C MET A 157 12.18 -6.10 2.85
N ARG A 158 13.18 -6.34 3.72
CA ARG A 158 14.56 -5.83 3.55
C ARG A 158 15.46 -6.79 2.80
N THR A 159 15.26 -8.08 2.99
CA THR A 159 16.15 -9.14 2.48
C THR A 159 15.56 -9.90 1.32
N GLY A 160 14.24 -9.91 1.16
CA GLY A 160 13.51 -10.79 0.24
C GLY A 160 13.16 -12.15 0.85
N TYR A 161 13.65 -12.46 2.06
CA TYR A 161 13.61 -13.81 2.62
C TYR A 161 12.79 -13.90 3.91
N VAL A 162 12.01 -14.98 4.01
CA VAL A 162 11.19 -15.30 5.18
C VAL A 162 11.39 -16.76 5.55
N SER A 163 11.27 -17.08 6.84
CA SER A 163 11.40 -18.47 7.28
C SER A 163 10.25 -19.31 6.73
N ARG A 164 10.52 -20.57 6.39
CA ARG A 164 9.48 -21.52 5.99
C ARG A 164 8.39 -21.64 7.06
N SER A 165 8.79 -21.66 8.33
CA SER A 165 7.88 -21.75 9.47
C SER A 165 6.90 -20.57 9.52
N TRP A 166 7.35 -19.36 9.19
CA TRP A 166 6.51 -18.17 9.12
C TRP A 166 5.58 -18.21 7.91
N ALA A 167 6.09 -18.64 6.76
CA ALA A 167 5.25 -18.81 5.57
C ALA A 167 4.14 -19.85 5.78
N GLU A 168 4.41 -20.95 6.50
CA GLU A 168 3.39 -21.96 6.83
C GLU A 168 2.32 -21.42 7.79
N ARG A 169 2.71 -20.61 8.77
CA ARG A 169 1.79 -20.00 9.76
C ARG A 169 0.94 -18.88 9.15
N GLU A 170 1.57 -17.89 8.52
CA GLU A 170 0.90 -16.67 8.05
C GLU A 170 0.33 -16.80 6.63
N HIS A 171 0.90 -17.69 5.82
CA HIS A 171 0.62 -17.84 4.39
C HIS A 171 0.46 -19.32 3.99
N SER A 172 -0.34 -20.06 4.75
CA SER A 172 -0.52 -21.52 4.62
C SER A 172 -0.85 -22.03 3.20
N ARG A 173 -1.50 -21.22 2.36
CA ARG A 173 -1.84 -21.54 0.96
C ARG A 173 -0.77 -21.13 -0.05
N TRP A 174 0.32 -20.51 0.39
CA TRP A 174 1.44 -20.13 -0.46
C TRP A 174 2.29 -21.35 -0.81
N LEU A 175 2.79 -22.08 0.20
CA LEU A 175 3.67 -23.23 0.02
C LEU A 175 2.97 -24.49 -0.51
N SER A 176 1.66 -24.63 -0.26
CA SER A 176 0.88 -25.78 -0.75
C SER A 176 0.71 -25.76 -2.27
N LYS A 177 0.79 -24.58 -2.91
CA LYS A 177 0.74 -24.47 -4.38
C LYS A 177 2.07 -24.85 -5.05
N ASP A 178 3.19 -24.64 -4.35
CA ASP A 178 4.51 -25.05 -4.83
C ASP A 178 4.69 -26.58 -4.73
N ARG A 179 3.94 -27.26 -3.84
CA ARG A 179 3.91 -28.73 -3.76
C ARG A 179 3.19 -29.42 -4.93
N ASP A 180 2.15 -28.80 -5.50
CA ASP A 180 1.37 -29.38 -6.61
C ASP A 180 2.00 -29.12 -7.99
N SER A 181 3.08 -28.31 -8.06
CA SER A 181 3.78 -27.96 -9.31
C SER A 181 5.05 -28.78 -9.58
N GLY A 182 5.12 -30.00 -9.05
CA GLY A 182 5.88 -31.10 -9.66
C GLY A 182 7.37 -30.85 -9.90
N VAL A 183 8.09 -30.21 -8.97
CA VAL A 183 9.55 -30.30 -8.92
C VAL A 183 9.93 -30.83 -7.55
N ALA A 184 10.00 -32.16 -7.47
CA ALA A 184 10.85 -32.80 -6.50
C ALA A 184 12.30 -32.43 -6.82
N ASP A 185 13.02 -32.03 -5.77
CA ASP A 185 14.46 -31.88 -5.73
C ASP A 185 15.08 -30.79 -6.63
N ARG A 186 15.16 -29.57 -6.07
CA ARG A 186 16.45 -29.01 -5.65
C ARG A 186 16.25 -27.67 -4.95
N THR A 187 16.78 -27.62 -3.75
CA THR A 187 17.13 -26.48 -2.92
C THR A 187 17.50 -25.23 -3.74
N HIS A 188 16.56 -24.31 -3.95
CA HIS A 188 16.88 -22.91 -4.28
C HIS A 188 15.83 -21.98 -3.66
N VAL A 189 15.89 -21.89 -2.34
CA VAL A 189 15.69 -20.63 -1.64
C VAL A 189 17.09 -20.02 -1.59
N VAL A 190 17.39 -19.11 -2.52
CA VAL A 190 18.43 -18.10 -2.27
C VAL A 190 17.69 -16.88 -1.86
#